data_AF-A0A7C1T917-F1
#
_entry.id   AF-A0A7C1T917-F1
#
_cell.length_a   1.000
_cell.length_b   1.000
_cell.length_c   1.000
_cell.angle_alpha   90.00
_cell.angle_beta   90.00
_cell.angle_gamma   90.00
#
_symmetry.space_group_name_H-M   'P 1'
#
loop_
_entity.id
_entity.type
_entity.pdbx_description
1 polymer ?
#
loop_
_entity_poly.entity_id
_entity_poly.type
_entity_poly.pdbx_seq_one_letter_code
_entity_poly.pdbx_strand_id
1 'polypeptide(L)'
;MGETVLGISPESLYILGKKPQSLEEIHKPHFLAFPPSDRDVEVERKKLVDAWKRNEETPLKHITDIGEVEEFRSFWDFEKKVKGFRIYAKRSFLVPEISDYLFFNHNLYTAEHDIPYHQRALIDFAASDRAWVFDTEGKKKNLKVLVYDIETTEFEEGKTDLPIDILGYTSIDIAVESEKNLDTEEFSFEIKDWPSNWIDGEIIQLIARSKDEEIDTLLKFCKLVEQHSIISGHNIVGFDNRQMHGRIEKIVSE
;
A
#
# COMPACT_ATOMS: atom_id res chain seq x y z
N MET A 1 3.10 -7.97 19.70
CA MET A 1 3.29 -7.13 18.52
C MET A 1 1.92 -6.78 18.02
N GLY A 2 1.54 -5.50 18.00
CA GLY A 2 0.27 -5.06 17.45
C GLY A 2 0.37 -4.96 15.93
N GLU A 3 -0.70 -5.35 15.26
CA GLU A 3 -0.87 -5.25 13.80
C GLU A 3 -1.20 -3.80 13.46
N THR A 4 -0.17 -2.95 13.43
CA THR A 4 -0.31 -1.50 13.28
C THR A 4 -0.69 -1.14 11.84
N VAL A 5 -1.89 -0.60 11.63
CA VAL A 5 -2.36 -0.06 10.34
C VAL A 5 -2.33 1.47 10.40
N LEU A 6 -1.17 2.03 10.02
CA LEU A 6 -0.99 3.46 9.82
C LEU A 6 -1.75 3.90 8.55
N GLY A 7 -3.06 4.14 8.68
CA GLY A 7 -3.91 4.55 7.57
C GLY A 7 -4.23 3.42 6.58
N ILE A 8 -5.33 3.60 5.84
CA ILE A 8 -5.72 2.66 4.78
C ILE A 8 -4.76 2.89 3.61
N SER A 9 -3.73 2.08 3.56
CA SER A 9 -2.69 2.21 2.55
C SER A 9 -2.26 0.82 2.07
N PRO A 10 -1.76 0.68 0.83
CA PRO A 10 -1.27 -0.60 0.31
C PRO A 10 -0.27 -1.34 1.22
N GLU A 11 0.41 -0.58 2.09
CA GLU A 11 1.34 -1.05 3.11
C GLU A 11 0.66 -1.92 4.18
N SER A 12 -0.65 -1.79 4.42
CA SER A 12 -1.37 -2.59 5.42
C SER A 12 -1.27 -4.10 5.16
N LEU A 13 -1.25 -4.54 3.89
CA LEU A 13 -1.10 -5.96 3.53
C LEU A 13 0.29 -6.52 3.85
N TYR A 14 1.33 -5.67 3.86
CA TYR A 14 2.68 -6.09 4.23
C TYR A 14 2.87 -6.25 5.73
N ILE A 15 2.03 -5.57 6.52
CA ILE A 15 2.15 -5.46 7.98
C ILE A 15 1.17 -6.42 8.69
N LEU A 16 0.17 -6.97 7.99
CA LEU A 16 -0.84 -7.92 8.49
C LEU A 16 -0.25 -9.33 8.80
N GLY A 17 0.59 -9.41 9.84
CA GLY A 17 0.87 -10.64 10.59
C GLY A 17 1.75 -11.69 9.90
N LYS A 18 2.33 -11.40 8.72
CA LYS A 18 3.31 -12.26 8.06
C LYS A 18 4.68 -11.60 8.07
N LYS A 19 5.77 -12.40 8.06
CA LYS A 19 7.12 -11.86 7.86
C LYS A 19 7.10 -11.00 6.59
N PRO A 20 7.61 -9.75 6.63
CA PRO A 20 7.63 -8.90 5.45
C PRO A 20 8.23 -9.68 4.28
N GLN A 21 7.41 -9.87 3.25
CA GLN A 21 7.82 -10.56 2.04
C GLN A 21 8.10 -9.50 0.96
N SER A 22 9.21 -9.67 0.25
CA SER A 22 9.51 -8.77 -0.87
C SER A 22 8.42 -8.92 -1.93
N LEU A 23 7.85 -7.79 -2.38
CA LEU A 23 6.84 -7.80 -3.44
C LEU A 23 7.34 -8.50 -4.70
N GLU A 24 8.64 -8.37 -5.00
CA GLU A 24 9.30 -8.99 -6.14
C GLU A 24 9.23 -10.53 -6.12
N GLU A 25 9.01 -11.15 -4.96
CA GLU A 25 8.86 -12.60 -4.82
C GLU A 25 7.45 -13.09 -5.14
N ILE A 26 6.44 -12.22 -5.00
CA ILE A 26 5.02 -12.62 -5.04
C ILE A 26 4.23 -11.95 -6.15
N HIS A 27 4.77 -10.90 -6.78
CA HIS A 27 4.15 -10.16 -7.86
C HIS A 27 5.21 -9.57 -8.79
N LYS A 28 4.87 -9.46 -10.08
CA LYS A 28 5.72 -8.85 -11.09
C LYS A 28 5.01 -7.67 -11.75
N PRO A 29 5.68 -6.52 -11.94
CA PRO A 29 5.13 -5.43 -12.74
C PRO A 29 4.80 -5.93 -14.14
N HIS A 30 3.60 -5.62 -14.63
CA HIS A 30 3.19 -6.03 -15.96
C HIS A 30 2.12 -5.13 -16.54
N PHE A 31 1.97 -5.25 -17.85
CA PHE A 31 0.96 -4.58 -18.66
C PHE A 31 0.50 -5.51 -19.79
N LEU A 32 -0.59 -5.15 -20.46
CA LEU A 32 -1.10 -5.92 -21.60
C LEU A 32 -0.55 -5.37 -22.91
N ALA A 33 -0.19 -6.28 -23.81
CA ALA A 33 0.11 -5.98 -25.20
C ALA A 33 -0.88 -6.72 -26.11
N PHE A 34 -1.38 -6.03 -27.14
CA PHE A 34 -2.27 -6.61 -28.14
C PHE A 34 -1.93 -6.06 -29.52
N PRO A 35 -1.98 -6.91 -30.57
CA PRO A 35 -1.72 -6.46 -31.92
C PRO A 35 -2.93 -5.67 -32.48
N PRO A 36 -2.75 -4.96 -33.60
CA PRO A 36 -3.84 -4.46 -34.41
C PRO A 36 -4.80 -5.57 -34.85
N SER A 37 -6.06 -5.21 -35.09
CA SER A 37 -7.15 -6.16 -35.37
C SER A 37 -6.96 -6.99 -36.65
N ASP A 38 -6.12 -6.55 -37.57
CA ASP A 38 -5.79 -7.23 -38.82
C ASP A 38 -4.61 -8.20 -38.71
N ARG A 39 -4.02 -8.36 -37.52
CA ARG A 39 -2.87 -9.22 -37.28
C ARG A 39 -3.17 -10.36 -36.32
N ASP A 40 -2.49 -11.48 -36.55
CA ASP A 40 -2.56 -12.66 -35.70
C ASP A 40 -1.73 -12.48 -34.42
N VAL A 41 -2.38 -12.61 -33.27
CA VAL A 41 -1.77 -12.42 -31.94
C VAL A 41 -0.68 -13.42 -31.61
N GLU A 42 -0.78 -14.67 -32.06
CA GLU A 42 0.24 -15.69 -31.82
C GLU A 42 1.49 -15.40 -32.63
N VAL A 43 1.30 -14.96 -33.88
CA VAL A 43 2.40 -14.57 -34.76
C VAL A 43 3.14 -13.35 -34.21
N GLU A 44 2.44 -12.29 -33.80
CA GLU A 44 3.06 -11.09 -33.26
C GLU A 44 3.73 -11.35 -31.90
N ARG A 45 3.10 -12.16 -31.03
CA ARG A 45 3.71 -12.62 -29.77
C ARG A 45 5.01 -13.37 -30.04
N LYS A 46 5.01 -14.32 -30.98
CA LYS A 46 6.20 -15.10 -31.31
C LYS A 46 7.34 -14.22 -31.82
N LYS A 47 7.04 -13.25 -32.68
CA LYS A 47 8.04 -12.26 -33.14
C LYS A 47 8.67 -11.50 -31.99
N LEU A 48 7.86 -11.07 -31.01
CA LEU A 48 8.37 -10.38 -29.83
C LEU A 48 9.23 -11.29 -28.96
N VAL A 49 8.79 -12.54 -28.71
CA VAL A 49 9.58 -13.53 -27.96
C VAL A 49 10.94 -13.78 -28.62
N ASP A 50 10.96 -13.93 -29.94
CA ASP A 50 12.19 -14.13 -30.69
C ASP A 50 13.10 -12.89 -30.61
N ALA A 51 12.55 -11.68 -30.69
CA ALA A 51 13.30 -10.43 -30.52
C ALA A 51 13.87 -10.28 -29.10
N TRP A 52 13.07 -10.57 -28.07
CA TRP A 52 13.49 -10.55 -26.67
C TRP A 52 14.64 -11.53 -26.41
N LYS A 53 14.57 -12.75 -26.97
CA LYS A 53 15.64 -13.77 -26.85
C LYS A 53 16.95 -13.38 -27.52
N ARG A 54 16.93 -12.52 -28.53
CA ARG A 54 18.17 -12.01 -29.17
C ARG A 54 18.97 -11.08 -28.25
N ASN A 55 18.39 -10.63 -27.13
CA ASN A 55 19.04 -9.84 -26.09
C ASN A 55 19.85 -8.64 -26.65
N GLU A 56 19.23 -7.94 -27.61
CA GLU A 56 19.76 -6.72 -28.20
C GLU A 56 19.80 -5.60 -27.13
N GLU A 57 20.62 -4.55 -27.31
CA GLU A 57 20.65 -3.37 -26.43
C GLU A 57 19.40 -2.49 -26.59
N THR A 58 18.23 -3.08 -26.39
CA THR A 58 16.92 -2.44 -26.48
C THR A 58 16.22 -2.50 -25.12
N PRO A 59 15.13 -1.73 -24.92
CA PRO A 59 14.33 -1.82 -23.70
C PRO A 59 13.81 -3.23 -23.40
N LEU A 60 13.76 -4.14 -24.39
CA LEU A 60 13.38 -5.54 -24.20
C LEU A 60 14.23 -6.28 -23.16
N LYS A 61 15.49 -5.87 -22.91
CA LYS A 61 16.34 -6.45 -21.86
C LYS A 61 15.75 -6.32 -20.44
N HIS A 62 14.78 -5.43 -20.28
CA HIS A 62 14.07 -5.19 -19.02
C HIS A 62 12.82 -6.07 -18.86
N ILE A 63 12.43 -6.82 -19.89
CA ILE A 63 11.39 -7.85 -19.82
C ILE A 63 11.95 -9.08 -19.09
N THR A 64 11.16 -9.62 -18.18
CA THR A 64 11.44 -10.86 -17.43
C THR A 64 10.68 -12.04 -17.98
N ASP A 65 9.49 -11.81 -18.54
CA ASP A 65 8.62 -12.85 -19.05
C ASP A 65 7.57 -12.27 -20.02
N ILE A 66 7.05 -13.12 -20.90
CA ILE A 66 5.98 -12.81 -21.85
C ILE A 66 4.92 -13.90 -21.71
N GLY A 67 3.77 -13.53 -21.16
CA GLY A 67 2.64 -14.42 -20.89
C GLY A 67 2.06 -15.06 -22.16
N GLU A 68 1.22 -16.08 -21.97
CA GLU A 68 0.46 -16.71 -23.05
C GLU A 68 -0.63 -15.77 -23.60
N VAL A 69 -1.20 -16.12 -24.75
CA VAL A 69 -2.33 -15.40 -25.32
C VAL A 69 -3.59 -15.68 -24.50
N GLU A 70 -4.25 -14.60 -24.11
CA GLU A 70 -5.47 -14.61 -23.31
C GLU A 70 -6.53 -13.75 -23.99
N GLU A 71 -7.80 -14.05 -23.71
CA GLU A 71 -8.94 -13.27 -24.19
C GLU A 71 -9.41 -12.30 -23.11
N PHE A 72 -9.47 -11.02 -23.46
CA PHE A 72 -9.93 -9.93 -22.59
C PHE A 72 -11.22 -9.33 -23.15
N ARG A 73 -12.15 -8.95 -22.27
CA ARG A 73 -13.30 -8.15 -22.64
C ARG A 73 -12.94 -6.67 -22.56
N SER A 74 -13.34 -5.87 -23.55
CA SER A 74 -13.10 -4.43 -23.50
C SER A 74 -13.91 -3.79 -22.39
N PHE A 75 -13.29 -2.86 -21.66
CA PHE A 75 -13.97 -2.02 -20.67
C PHE A 75 -14.91 -0.99 -21.32
N TRP A 76 -14.60 -0.56 -22.55
CA TRP A 76 -15.41 0.43 -23.28
C TRP A 76 -16.56 -0.20 -24.07
N ASP A 77 -16.35 -1.42 -24.58
CA ASP A 77 -17.34 -2.17 -25.36
C ASP A 77 -17.45 -3.60 -24.81
N PHE A 78 -18.48 -3.86 -24.00
CA PHE A 78 -18.66 -5.13 -23.31
C PHE A 78 -18.89 -6.33 -24.26
N GLU A 79 -19.31 -6.09 -25.51
CA GLU A 79 -19.46 -7.16 -26.51
C GLU A 79 -18.13 -7.47 -27.22
N LYS A 80 -17.16 -6.54 -27.14
CA LYS A 80 -15.87 -6.68 -27.79
C LYS A 80 -14.90 -7.52 -26.95
N LYS A 81 -14.45 -8.61 -27.55
CA LYS A 81 -13.37 -9.46 -27.05
C LYS A 81 -12.09 -9.18 -27.83
N VAL A 82 -10.98 -9.07 -27.13
CA VAL A 82 -9.66 -8.78 -27.68
C VAL A 82 -8.68 -9.82 -27.17
N LYS A 83 -7.88 -10.40 -28.06
CA LYS A 83 -6.79 -11.27 -27.66
C LYS A 83 -5.52 -10.46 -27.44
N GLY A 84 -4.83 -10.74 -26.35
CA GLY A 84 -3.57 -10.09 -25.99
C GLY A 84 -2.75 -10.98 -25.08
N PHE A 85 -1.63 -10.47 -24.58
CA PHE A 85 -0.76 -11.20 -23.67
C PHE A 85 -0.10 -10.22 -22.70
N ARG A 86 0.27 -10.72 -21.51
CA ARG A 86 0.96 -9.93 -20.49
C ARG A 86 2.45 -9.81 -20.78
N ILE A 87 3.02 -8.63 -20.56
CA ILE A 87 4.47 -8.36 -20.57
C ILE A 87 4.91 -8.07 -19.15
N TYR A 88 5.89 -8.81 -18.64
CA TYR A 88 6.39 -8.65 -17.27
C TYR A 88 7.74 -7.93 -17.24
N ALA A 89 7.86 -6.86 -16.46
CA ALA A 89 9.07 -6.05 -16.35
C ALA A 89 9.88 -6.37 -15.08
N LYS A 90 11.20 -6.11 -15.11
CA LYS A 90 12.10 -6.26 -13.96
C LYS A 90 11.75 -5.33 -12.80
N ARG A 91 11.31 -4.11 -13.11
CA ARG A 91 10.94 -3.04 -12.16
C ARG A 91 9.77 -2.26 -12.73
N SER A 92 8.92 -1.73 -11.86
CA SER A 92 7.70 -1.01 -12.27
C SER A 92 7.96 0.26 -13.06
N PHE A 93 8.97 1.04 -12.69
CA PHE A 93 9.33 2.28 -13.38
C PHE A 93 9.90 2.06 -14.80
N LEU A 94 10.18 0.80 -15.19
CA LEU A 94 10.62 0.45 -16.55
C LEU A 94 9.45 0.14 -17.48
N VAL A 95 8.22 0.00 -16.95
CA VAL A 95 7.02 -0.27 -17.76
C VAL A 95 6.82 0.76 -18.87
N PRO A 96 6.90 2.08 -18.61
CA PRO A 96 6.71 3.08 -19.67
C PRO A 96 7.71 2.95 -20.82
N GLU A 97 9.00 2.74 -20.49
CA GLU A 97 10.06 2.60 -21.50
C GLU A 97 9.85 1.35 -22.38
N ILE A 98 9.48 0.22 -21.78
CA ILE A 98 9.19 -1.01 -22.52
C ILE A 98 7.93 -0.80 -23.38
N SER A 99 6.88 -0.23 -22.80
CA SER A 99 5.59 0.01 -23.45
C SER A 99 5.73 0.89 -24.69
N ASP A 100 6.40 2.03 -24.58
CA ASP A 100 6.69 2.94 -25.70
C ASP A 100 7.45 2.21 -26.81
N TYR A 101 8.47 1.43 -26.45
CA TYR A 101 9.25 0.67 -27.43
C TYR A 101 8.38 -0.37 -28.16
N LEU A 102 7.49 -1.08 -27.45
CA LEU A 102 6.58 -2.03 -28.09
C LEU A 102 5.59 -1.33 -29.03
N PHE A 103 5.10 -0.15 -28.64
CA PHE A 103 4.19 0.65 -29.47
C PHE A 103 4.88 1.14 -30.74
N PHE A 104 6.02 1.81 -30.63
CA PHE A 104 6.68 2.45 -31.77
C PHE A 104 7.49 1.49 -32.64
N ASN A 105 8.07 0.42 -32.08
CA ASN A 105 8.99 -0.47 -32.82
C ASN A 105 8.41 -1.85 -33.14
N HIS A 106 7.44 -2.32 -32.36
CA HIS A 106 6.78 -3.61 -32.58
C HIS A 106 5.34 -3.48 -33.05
N ASN A 107 4.80 -2.25 -33.11
CA ASN A 107 3.43 -1.97 -33.52
C ASN A 107 2.42 -2.80 -32.69
N LEU A 108 2.72 -2.97 -31.40
CA LEU A 108 1.86 -3.57 -30.41
C LEU A 108 1.22 -2.46 -29.59
N TYR A 109 -0.10 -2.42 -29.56
CA TYR A 109 -0.80 -1.54 -28.64
C TYR A 109 -0.60 -2.05 -27.21
N THR A 110 -0.37 -1.12 -26.30
CA THR A 110 -0.14 -1.42 -24.89
C THR A 110 -1.26 -0.82 -24.05
N ALA A 111 -1.65 -1.56 -23.02
CA ALA A 111 -2.51 -1.07 -21.96
C ALA A 111 -1.75 -1.25 -20.64
N GLU A 112 -1.06 -0.19 -20.24
CA GLU A 112 -0.45 -0.05 -18.91
C GLU A 112 -1.51 0.08 -17.81
N HIS A 113 -2.74 0.42 -18.22
CA HIS A 113 -3.87 0.79 -17.37
C HIS A 113 -3.62 2.05 -16.51
N ASP A 114 -2.49 2.75 -16.68
CA ASP A 114 -2.08 3.94 -15.90
C ASP A 114 -2.27 3.75 -14.38
N ILE A 115 -2.01 2.52 -13.90
CA ILE A 115 -2.18 2.15 -12.50
C ILE A 115 -0.81 2.19 -11.82
N PRO A 116 -0.61 3.02 -10.78
CA PRO A 116 0.57 2.95 -9.93
C PRO A 116 0.82 1.52 -9.44
N TYR A 117 2.08 1.08 -9.47
CA TYR A 117 2.41 -0.33 -9.23
C TYR A 117 1.86 -0.91 -7.92
N HIS A 118 1.85 -0.12 -6.85
CA HIS A 118 1.25 -0.54 -5.58
C HIS A 118 -0.22 -0.90 -5.72
N GLN A 119 -1.00 -0.05 -6.40
CA GLN A 119 -2.42 -0.30 -6.67
C GLN A 119 -2.61 -1.52 -7.59
N ARG A 120 -1.76 -1.67 -8.62
CA ARG A 120 -1.79 -2.85 -9.49
C ARG A 120 -1.60 -4.14 -8.70
N ALA A 121 -0.58 -4.19 -7.84
CA ALA A 121 -0.31 -5.36 -7.02
C ALA A 121 -1.47 -5.70 -6.08
N LEU A 122 -2.07 -4.69 -5.44
CA LEU A 122 -3.24 -4.89 -4.58
C LEU A 122 -4.43 -5.48 -5.34
N ILE A 123 -4.75 -4.91 -6.50
CA ILE A 123 -5.87 -5.37 -7.34
C ILE A 123 -5.65 -6.83 -7.74
N ASP A 124 -4.41 -7.24 -7.97
CA ASP A 124 -4.12 -8.62 -8.39
C ASP A 124 -4.21 -9.61 -7.27
N PHE A 125 -3.72 -9.23 -6.09
CA PHE A 125 -3.89 -10.07 -4.92
C PHE A 125 -5.37 -10.21 -4.56
N ALA A 126 -6.14 -9.13 -4.71
CA ALA A 126 -7.57 -9.14 -4.52
C ALA A 126 -8.27 -10.05 -5.55
N ALA A 127 -7.97 -9.89 -6.84
CA ALA A 127 -8.59 -10.64 -7.92
C ALA A 127 -8.19 -12.13 -7.94
N SER A 128 -7.03 -12.49 -7.39
CA SER A 128 -6.56 -13.88 -7.31
C SER A 128 -6.86 -14.55 -5.97
N ASP A 129 -7.70 -13.92 -5.13
CA ASP A 129 -8.05 -14.35 -3.77
C ASP A 129 -6.83 -14.65 -2.87
N ARG A 130 -5.71 -13.99 -3.13
CA ARG A 130 -4.47 -14.15 -2.35
C ARG A 130 -4.44 -13.27 -1.12
N ALA A 131 -4.98 -12.05 -1.24
CA ALA A 131 -5.11 -11.12 -0.13
C ALA A 131 -6.16 -10.06 -0.45
N TRP A 132 -6.95 -9.70 0.56
CA TRP A 132 -7.87 -8.57 0.49
C TRP A 132 -7.72 -7.73 1.76
N VAL A 133 -7.71 -6.41 1.60
CA VAL A 133 -7.46 -5.50 2.71
C VAL A 133 -8.64 -5.55 3.67
N PHE A 134 -8.35 -5.83 4.95
CA PHE A 134 -9.35 -5.99 6.02
C PHE A 134 -10.39 -7.09 5.83
N ASP A 135 -10.17 -8.08 4.97
CA ASP A 135 -11.05 -9.26 4.86
C ASP A 135 -11.09 -10.00 6.19
N THR A 136 -12.24 -9.96 6.86
CA THR A 136 -12.44 -10.68 8.12
C THR A 136 -13.13 -12.03 7.90
N GLU A 137 -13.38 -12.43 6.65
CA GLU A 137 -14.12 -13.65 6.29
C GLU A 137 -15.49 -13.72 7.00
N GLY A 138 -16.17 -12.57 7.13
CA GLY A 138 -17.45 -12.45 7.83
C GLY A 138 -17.35 -12.61 9.35
N LYS A 139 -16.14 -12.62 9.92
CA LYS A 139 -15.92 -12.74 11.37
C LYS A 139 -15.67 -11.37 11.99
N LYS A 140 -16.14 -11.19 13.22
CA LYS A 140 -15.82 -10.00 14.01
C LYS A 140 -14.31 -9.97 14.34
N LYS A 141 -13.61 -8.90 13.93
CA LYS A 141 -12.21 -8.62 14.27
C LYS A 141 -12.11 -7.32 15.06
N ASN A 142 -11.40 -7.35 16.20
CA ASN A 142 -11.15 -6.16 17.00
C ASN A 142 -9.91 -5.43 16.48
N LEU A 143 -10.00 -4.12 16.30
CA LEU A 143 -8.91 -3.22 15.97
C LEU A 143 -8.71 -2.24 17.13
N LYS A 144 -7.44 -1.97 17.45
CA LYS A 144 -7.07 -0.97 18.46
C LYS A 144 -6.80 0.37 17.81
N VAL A 145 -7.42 1.43 18.29
CA VAL A 145 -7.26 2.80 17.80
C VAL A 145 -6.53 3.62 18.86
N LEU A 146 -5.38 4.18 18.50
CA LEU A 146 -4.65 5.16 19.30
C LEU A 146 -5.10 6.56 18.87
N VAL A 147 -5.60 7.35 19.81
CA VAL A 147 -5.82 8.78 19.61
C VAL A 147 -4.83 9.52 20.49
N TYR A 148 -4.04 10.43 19.94
CA TYR A 148 -3.04 11.17 20.73
C TYR A 148 -2.87 12.60 20.24
N ASP A 149 -2.24 13.40 21.10
CA ASP A 149 -1.89 14.80 20.90
C ASP A 149 -0.63 15.12 21.74
N ILE A 150 0.19 16.06 21.28
CA ILE A 150 1.40 16.50 22.00
C ILE A 150 1.35 17.98 22.34
N GLU A 151 2.00 18.35 23.44
CA GLU A 151 2.22 19.75 23.79
C GLU A 151 3.71 20.05 23.90
N THR A 152 4.09 21.20 23.37
CA THR A 152 5.43 21.77 23.49
C THR A 152 5.33 23.16 24.12
N THR A 153 6.19 23.43 25.08
CA THR A 153 6.31 24.74 25.74
C THR A 153 7.16 25.70 24.93
N GLU A 154 8.03 25.15 24.07
CA GLU A 154 8.78 25.89 23.07
C GLU A 154 8.08 25.78 21.70
N PHE A 155 8.01 26.89 20.97
CA PHE A 155 7.54 26.90 19.59
C PHE A 155 8.43 27.82 18.74
N GLU A 156 8.93 27.28 17.64
CA GLU A 156 9.69 28.01 16.63
C GLU A 156 9.27 27.50 15.24
N GLU A 157 8.87 28.41 14.36
CA GLU A 157 8.32 28.05 13.05
C GLU A 157 9.35 27.27 12.21
N GLY A 158 8.93 26.13 11.66
CA GLY A 158 9.78 25.28 10.81
C GLY A 158 10.76 24.39 11.58
N LYS A 159 10.88 24.54 12.90
CA LYS A 159 11.72 23.71 13.75
C LYS A 159 10.94 22.49 14.24
N THR A 160 11.61 21.34 14.24
CA THR A 160 11.00 20.04 14.57
C THR A 160 11.74 19.28 15.67
N ASP A 161 12.80 19.85 16.25
CA ASP A 161 13.64 19.22 17.27
C ASP A 161 13.41 19.79 18.68
N LEU A 162 12.28 20.48 18.87
CA LEU A 162 11.87 21.07 20.13
C LEU A 162 11.49 19.99 21.15
N PRO A 163 11.72 20.22 22.45
CA PRO A 163 11.31 19.29 23.50
C PRO A 163 9.80 19.03 23.47
N ILE A 164 9.42 17.77 23.68
CA ILE A 164 8.03 17.36 23.87
C ILE A 164 7.74 17.27 25.37
N ASP A 165 6.90 18.16 25.87
CA ASP A 165 6.62 18.29 27.30
C ASP A 165 5.49 17.36 27.76
N ILE A 166 4.44 17.24 26.95
CA ILE A 166 3.28 16.41 27.28
C ILE A 166 2.90 15.58 26.06
N LEU A 167 2.59 14.31 26.31
CA LEU A 167 1.94 13.43 25.34
C LEU A 167 0.66 12.89 25.98
N GLY A 168 -0.48 13.37 25.47
CA GLY A 168 -1.80 12.88 25.84
C GLY A 168 -2.24 11.80 24.86
N TYR A 169 -2.77 10.67 25.35
CA TYR A 169 -3.34 9.67 24.48
C TYR A 169 -4.48 8.89 25.14
N THR A 170 -5.30 8.26 24.31
CA THR A 170 -6.26 7.24 24.70
C THR A 170 -6.27 6.10 23.69
N SER A 171 -6.67 4.93 24.16
CA SER A 171 -6.71 3.69 23.40
C SER A 171 -8.14 3.18 23.35
N ILE A 172 -8.66 2.96 22.15
CA ILE A 172 -10.04 2.59 21.91
C ILE A 172 -10.09 1.31 21.10
N ASP A 173 -10.88 0.33 21.53
CA ASP A 173 -11.15 -0.86 20.74
C ASP A 173 -12.40 -0.65 19.88
N ILE A 174 -12.29 -0.93 18.58
CA ILE A 174 -13.43 -1.01 17.65
C ILE A 174 -13.54 -2.42 17.11
N ALA A 175 -14.75 -2.87 16.78
CA ALA A 175 -14.94 -4.15 16.12
C ALA A 175 -15.44 -3.95 14.69
N VAL A 176 -14.78 -4.61 13.75
CA VAL A 176 -15.12 -4.59 12.32
C VAL A 176 -15.46 -5.99 11.83
N GLU A 177 -16.30 -6.07 10.83
CA GLU A 177 -16.63 -7.28 10.09
C GLU A 177 -16.67 -6.93 8.61
N SER A 178 -16.08 -7.77 7.78
CA SER A 178 -16.10 -7.59 6.33
C SER A 178 -16.10 -8.96 5.65
N GLU A 179 -16.68 -9.00 4.48
CA GLU A 179 -16.63 -10.15 3.59
C GLU A 179 -16.68 -9.68 2.14
N LYS A 180 -16.29 -10.56 1.24
CA LYS A 180 -16.30 -10.33 -0.21
C LYS A 180 -16.82 -11.57 -0.92
N ASN A 181 -17.44 -11.35 -2.07
CA ASN A 181 -17.76 -12.38 -3.04
C ASN A 181 -17.34 -11.90 -4.43
N LEU A 182 -16.24 -12.44 -4.94
CA LEU A 182 -15.69 -12.04 -6.24
C LEU A 182 -16.55 -12.53 -7.42
N ASP A 183 -17.34 -13.59 -7.24
CA ASP A 183 -18.22 -14.12 -8.30
C ASP A 183 -19.43 -13.21 -8.54
N THR A 184 -19.94 -12.57 -7.47
CA THR A 184 -21.07 -11.64 -7.54
C THR A 184 -20.65 -10.16 -7.51
N GLU A 185 -19.34 -9.89 -7.40
CA GLU A 185 -18.78 -8.53 -7.21
C GLU A 185 -19.34 -7.81 -5.97
N GLU A 186 -19.68 -8.56 -4.91
CA GLU A 186 -20.24 -8.02 -3.67
C GLU A 186 -19.17 -7.84 -2.59
N PHE A 187 -19.24 -6.74 -1.86
CA PHE A 187 -18.32 -6.40 -0.77
C PHE A 187 -19.11 -5.79 0.38
N SER A 188 -18.85 -6.26 1.60
CA SER A 188 -19.42 -5.69 2.81
C SER A 188 -18.33 -5.29 3.78
N PHE A 189 -18.55 -4.19 4.49
CA PHE A 189 -17.70 -3.73 5.58
C PHE A 189 -18.58 -3.01 6.59
N GLU A 190 -18.57 -3.49 7.83
CA GLU A 190 -19.37 -2.97 8.92
C GLU A 190 -18.53 -2.75 10.17
N ILE A 191 -18.77 -1.64 10.85
CA ILE A 191 -18.29 -1.43 12.22
C ILE A 191 -19.37 -1.94 13.17
N LYS A 192 -19.13 -3.05 13.85
CA LYS A 192 -20.10 -3.73 14.72
C LYS A 192 -20.16 -3.11 16.12
N ASP A 193 -18.99 -2.80 16.68
CA ASP A 193 -18.90 -2.20 18.00
C ASP A 193 -18.14 -0.89 17.90
N TRP A 194 -18.79 0.16 18.40
CA TRP A 194 -18.19 1.46 18.66
C TRP A 194 -18.42 1.79 20.13
N PRO A 195 -17.42 2.31 20.86
CA PRO A 195 -17.64 2.73 22.24
C PRO A 195 -18.73 3.80 22.27
N SER A 196 -19.79 3.54 23.04
CA SER A 196 -20.97 4.43 23.13
C SER A 196 -20.66 5.80 23.74
N ASN A 197 -19.51 5.94 24.40
CA ASN A 197 -18.96 7.20 24.86
C ASN A 197 -17.42 7.17 24.80
N TRP A 198 -16.82 8.28 24.41
CA TRP A 198 -15.37 8.51 24.53
C TRP A 198 -14.99 8.98 25.94
N ILE A 199 -15.98 9.45 26.71
CA ILE A 199 -15.83 10.04 28.04
C ILE A 199 -15.40 9.01 29.09
N ASP A 200 -15.77 7.73 28.92
CA ASP A 200 -15.36 6.65 29.83
C ASP A 200 -13.97 6.09 29.47
N GLY A 201 -13.38 6.52 28.35
CA GLY A 201 -12.01 6.18 27.99
C GLY A 201 -11.03 6.93 28.89
N GLU A 202 -10.11 6.20 29.53
CA GLU A 202 -9.03 6.83 30.29
C GLU A 202 -8.13 7.62 29.33
N ILE A 203 -7.99 8.93 29.57
CA ILE A 203 -7.00 9.77 28.91
C ILE A 203 -5.75 9.73 29.76
N ILE A 204 -4.68 9.18 29.20
CA ILE A 204 -3.38 9.08 29.86
C ILE A 204 -2.52 10.24 29.38
N GLN A 205 -1.97 10.99 30.34
CA GLN A 205 -0.99 12.05 30.06
C GLN A 205 0.38 11.62 30.55
N LEU A 206 1.35 11.61 29.64
CA LEU A 206 2.77 11.45 29.95
C LEU A 206 3.37 12.85 29.99
N ILE A 207 4.00 13.21 31.10
CA ILE A 207 4.58 14.54 31.30
C ILE A 207 6.08 14.36 31.49
N ALA A 208 6.87 15.03 30.65
CA ALA A 208 8.30 15.10 30.73
C ALA A 208 8.76 16.45 31.31
N ARG A 209 9.62 16.41 32.33
CA ARG A 209 10.22 17.60 32.96
C ARG A 209 11.74 17.62 32.81
N SER A 210 12.30 16.61 32.16
CA SER A 210 13.72 16.49 31.87
C SER A 210 13.91 15.73 30.56
N LYS A 211 15.11 15.81 29.98
CA LYS A 211 15.46 15.06 28.76
C LYS A 211 15.33 13.55 28.97
N ASP A 212 15.69 13.02 30.13
CA ASP A 212 15.57 11.58 30.41
C ASP A 212 14.09 11.15 30.49
N GLU A 213 13.23 11.96 31.13
CA GLU A 213 11.78 11.70 31.17
C GLU A 213 11.12 11.81 29.79
N GLU A 214 11.61 12.73 28.95
CA GLU A 214 11.18 12.87 27.55
C GLU A 214 11.54 11.61 26.75
N ILE A 215 12.77 11.11 26.89
CA ILE A 215 13.23 9.88 26.23
C ILE A 215 12.35 8.70 26.65
N ASP A 216 12.09 8.54 27.95
CA ASP A 216 11.21 7.48 28.47
C ASP A 216 9.78 7.59 27.91
N THR A 217 9.27 8.83 27.80
CA THR A 217 7.95 9.12 27.22
C THR A 217 7.88 8.74 25.75
N LEU A 218 8.86 9.16 24.94
CA LEU A 218 8.94 8.84 23.52
C LEU A 218 9.11 7.33 23.28
N LEU A 219 9.93 6.65 24.08
CA LEU A 219 10.07 5.19 24.01
C LEU A 219 8.77 4.47 24.34
N LYS A 220 8.01 4.95 25.34
CA LYS A 220 6.68 4.42 25.65
C LYS A 220 5.71 4.67 24.50
N PHE A 221 5.76 5.84 23.87
CA PHE A 221 4.93 6.15 22.72
C PHE A 221 5.23 5.24 21.52
N CYS A 222 6.50 5.00 21.17
CA CYS A 222 6.85 4.06 20.10
C CYS A 222 6.24 2.67 20.35
N LYS A 223 6.30 2.18 21.59
CA LYS A 223 5.66 0.91 21.99
C LYS A 223 4.13 0.96 21.89
N LEU A 224 3.51 2.10 22.19
CA LEU A 224 2.07 2.28 22.03
C LEU A 224 1.69 2.23 20.55
N VAL A 225 2.38 2.99 19.70
CA VAL A 225 2.19 2.97 18.24
C VAL A 225 2.21 1.53 17.71
N GLU A 226 3.23 0.75 18.08
CA GLU A 226 3.36 -0.67 17.68
C GLU A 226 2.24 -1.59 18.15
N GLN A 227 1.44 -1.18 19.14
CA GLN A 227 0.35 -1.98 19.70
C GLN A 227 -1.02 -1.69 19.08
N HIS A 228 -1.14 -0.61 18.30
CA HIS A 228 -2.43 -0.11 17.83
C HIS A 228 -2.59 -0.28 16.33
N SER A 229 -3.75 -0.78 15.92
CA SER A 229 -4.09 -0.94 14.52
C SER A 229 -4.42 0.36 13.81
N ILE A 230 -4.90 1.41 14.45
CA ILE A 230 -5.20 2.68 13.78
C ILE A 230 -4.61 3.79 14.63
N ILE A 231 -4.05 4.81 13.99
CA ILE A 231 -3.55 6.00 14.68
C ILE A 231 -4.32 7.21 14.19
N SER A 232 -4.83 7.99 15.13
CA SER A 232 -5.68 9.14 14.88
C SER A 232 -5.35 10.27 15.86
N GLY A 233 -5.89 11.44 15.58
CA GLY A 233 -5.62 12.68 16.31
C GLY A 233 -5.89 13.89 15.42
N HIS A 234 -5.87 15.07 16.00
CA HIS A 234 -6.09 16.31 15.26
C HIS A 234 -4.76 16.79 14.67
N ASN A 235 -4.66 16.93 13.34
CA ASN A 235 -3.46 17.42 12.64
C ASN A 235 -2.14 16.63 12.87
N ILE A 236 -2.22 15.39 13.35
CA ILE A 236 -1.04 14.60 13.71
C ILE A 236 -0.04 14.37 12.56
N VAL A 237 -0.50 14.29 11.30
CA VAL A 237 0.38 14.13 10.13
C VAL A 237 1.10 15.44 9.79
N GLY A 238 0.40 16.57 9.95
CA GLY A 238 0.90 17.89 9.60
C GLY A 238 1.84 18.48 10.66
N PHE A 239 1.70 18.06 11.92
CA PHE A 239 2.41 18.64 13.05
C PHE A 239 3.04 17.58 13.97
N ASP A 240 2.25 16.83 14.74
CA ASP A 240 2.73 16.00 15.86
C ASP A 240 3.77 14.97 15.44
N ASN A 241 3.49 14.21 14.37
CA ASN A 241 4.42 13.21 13.84
C ASN A 241 5.73 13.86 13.37
N ARG A 242 5.67 15.06 12.80
CA ARG A 242 6.86 15.78 12.34
C ARG A 242 7.71 16.25 13.52
N GLN A 243 7.07 16.79 14.56
CA GLN A 243 7.74 17.21 15.79
C GLN A 243 8.37 16.02 16.52
N MET A 244 7.61 14.94 16.73
CA MET A 244 8.14 13.73 17.36
C MET A 244 9.29 13.12 16.55
N HIS A 245 9.15 13.00 15.23
CA HIS A 245 10.22 12.46 14.38
C HIS A 245 11.49 13.30 14.47
N GLY A 246 11.39 14.63 14.27
CA GLY A 246 12.53 15.52 14.33
C GLY A 246 13.21 15.52 15.70
N ARG A 247 12.42 15.45 16.78
CA ARG A 247 12.94 15.35 18.14
C ARG A 247 13.65 14.03 18.41
N ILE A 248 13.07 12.91 17.98
CA ILE A 248 13.70 11.59 18.10
C ILE A 248 15.02 11.56 17.32
N GLU A 249 15.04 12.05 16.07
CA GLU A 249 16.28 12.12 15.28
C GLU A 249 17.36 12.94 15.99
N LYS A 250 16.98 14.09 16.56
CA LYS A 250 17.89 14.94 17.31
C LYS A 250 18.49 14.21 18.50
N ILE A 251 17.66 13.57 19.32
CA ILE A 251 18.10 12.80 20.50
C ILE A 251 19.05 11.67 20.09
N VAL A 252 18.74 10.94 19.02
CA VAL A 252 19.57 9.82 18.54
C VAL A 252 20.90 10.28 17.94
N SER A 253 20.97 11.51 17.43
CA SER A 253 22.19 12.08 16.83
C SER A 253 23.19 12.65 17.84
N GLU A 254 22.79 12.83 19.10
CA GLU A 254 23.61 13.38 20.20
C GLU A 254 24.35 12.29 20.98
#